data_AF-A0A415N049-F1
#
_entry.id   AF-A0A415N049-F1
#
_cell.length_a   1.000
_cell.length_b   1.000
_cell.length_c   1.000
_cell.angle_alpha   90.00
_cell.angle_beta   90.00
_cell.angle_gamma   90.00
#
_symmetry.space_group_name_H-M   'P 1'
#
loop_
_entity.id
_entity.type
_entity.pdbx_description
1 polymer ?
#
loop_
_entity_poly.entity_id
_entity_poly.type
_entity_poly.pdbx_seq_one_letter_code
_entity_poly.pdbx_strand_id
1 'polypeptide(L)'
;MDSTYEQSDGNSGREHLDGIGIQLIEDTSEDQLSKAEEEIASALSLPELPSVNEQKREIENRVAALYAGEIAIPSEVVDEVLRTGGNRSKSQLRIIYNFMSEQTPEEYTEFVKREYGTGGKGFEINGMEYSVWFDETGLQIAVGHTVTDQILDKVFLSWEDVSGRIHQLLKQGEYAPQSVLDVARENAVKEHAQALAYMKADMAEGVAELVFDEEDLPYLRSILFKLYMCF
;
A
#
# COMPACT_ATOMS: atom_id res chain seq x y z
N MET A 1 -41.56 64.08 93.20
CA MET A 1 -40.46 64.71 93.95
C MET A 1 -39.18 64.41 93.19
N ASP A 2 -38.43 65.48 93.03
CA ASP A 2 -37.24 65.69 92.21
C ASP A 2 -36.02 64.87 92.67
N SER A 3 -35.17 64.47 91.72
CA SER A 3 -33.70 64.50 91.89
C SER A 3 -32.98 64.23 90.55
N THR A 4 -32.48 65.33 89.98
CA THR A 4 -31.18 65.61 89.32
C THR A 4 -30.04 64.57 89.64
N TYR A 5 -28.99 64.32 88.83
CA TYR A 5 -27.91 65.21 88.37
C TYR A 5 -27.08 64.70 87.16
N GLU A 6 -26.39 65.66 86.53
CA GLU A 6 -25.47 65.70 85.39
C GLU A 6 -24.09 65.01 85.52
N GLN A 7 -23.48 64.74 84.33
CA GLN A 7 -22.06 64.87 83.89
C GLN A 7 -20.90 64.23 84.71
N SER A 8 -19.72 63.87 84.18
CA SER A 8 -19.11 63.63 82.86
C SER A 8 -17.76 62.90 83.10
N ASP A 9 -17.01 62.64 82.01
CA ASP A 9 -15.59 62.21 81.92
C ASP A 9 -15.35 60.71 82.11
N GLY A 10 -14.46 60.02 81.38
CA GLY A 10 -13.40 60.42 80.47
C GLY A 10 -12.38 59.26 80.43
N ASN A 11 -12.21 58.68 79.24
CA ASN A 11 -11.13 57.83 78.72
C ASN A 11 -10.01 57.28 79.65
N SER A 12 -9.73 55.97 79.62
CA SER A 12 -8.42 55.42 79.17
C SER A 12 -8.35 53.89 79.34
N GLY A 13 -7.84 53.21 78.32
CA GLY A 13 -7.85 51.75 78.16
C GLY A 13 -6.85 50.95 78.99
N ARG A 14 -6.91 49.63 78.78
CA ARG A 14 -5.79 48.67 78.81
C ARG A 14 -6.22 47.33 78.19
N GLU A 15 -5.59 47.05 77.06
CA GLU A 15 -5.15 45.78 76.47
C GLU A 15 -5.77 44.46 76.96
N HIS A 16 -6.38 43.71 76.02
CA HIS A 16 -6.40 42.25 76.07
C HIS A 16 -6.14 41.69 74.67
N LEU A 17 -5.30 40.66 74.63
CA LEU A 17 -4.71 40.01 73.47
C LEU A 17 -5.75 39.27 72.63
N ASP A 18 -5.84 39.58 71.33
CA ASP A 18 -6.55 38.75 70.36
C ASP A 18 -5.65 37.57 69.96
N GLY A 19 -5.79 36.46 70.68
CA GLY A 19 -5.46 35.16 70.11
C GLY A 19 -6.44 34.89 68.98
N ILE A 20 -5.94 34.76 67.76
CA ILE A 20 -6.72 34.23 66.64
C ILE A 20 -6.99 32.76 66.97
N GLY A 21 -8.13 32.50 67.61
CA GLY A 21 -8.68 31.17 67.69
C GLY A 21 -9.04 30.73 66.27
N ILE A 22 -8.30 29.77 65.72
CA ILE A 22 -8.80 29.01 64.58
C ILE A 22 -10.00 28.22 65.12
N GLN A 23 -11.20 28.75 64.93
CA GLN A 23 -12.40 27.93 64.99
C GLN A 23 -12.28 26.95 63.82
N LEU A 24 -11.99 25.68 64.12
CA LEU A 24 -12.29 24.60 63.20
C LEU A 24 -13.80 24.65 62.97
N ILE A 25 -14.21 25.18 61.82
CA ILE A 25 -15.57 25.01 61.33
C ILE A 25 -15.65 23.54 60.91
N GLU A 26 -15.94 22.68 61.89
CA GLU A 26 -16.48 21.35 61.64
C GLU A 26 -17.89 21.60 61.11
N ASP A 27 -18.06 21.58 59.79
CA ASP A 27 -19.35 21.33 59.10
C ASP A 27 -19.15 21.32 57.57
N THR A 28 -18.08 20.67 57.07
CA THR A 28 -18.19 20.06 55.73
C THR A 28 -18.86 18.71 55.93
N SER A 29 -20.19 18.68 55.82
CA SER A 29 -20.94 17.43 55.78
C SER A 29 -20.39 16.54 54.66
N GLU A 30 -20.30 15.23 54.86
CA GLU A 30 -19.84 14.28 53.82
C GLU A 30 -20.59 14.43 52.50
N ASP A 31 -21.82 14.93 52.53
CA ASP A 31 -22.67 15.22 51.38
C ASP A 31 -22.15 16.36 50.46
N GLN A 32 -21.36 17.29 51.00
CA GLN A 32 -20.71 18.36 50.23
C GLN A 32 -19.40 17.87 49.62
N LEU A 33 -18.70 16.97 50.31
CA LEU A 33 -17.48 16.31 49.82
C LEU A 33 -17.81 15.35 48.69
N SER A 34 -18.85 14.51 48.84
CA SER A 34 -19.31 13.59 47.79
C SER A 34 -19.76 14.31 46.53
N LYS A 35 -20.44 15.46 46.68
CA LYS A 35 -20.88 16.27 45.56
C LYS A 35 -19.71 16.95 44.83
N ALA A 36 -18.72 17.45 45.56
CA ALA A 36 -17.51 18.00 44.95
C ALA A 36 -16.69 16.90 44.25
N GLU A 37 -16.59 15.71 44.84
CA GLU A 37 -15.91 14.55 44.23
C GLU A 37 -16.63 14.06 42.97
N GLU A 38 -17.97 14.05 42.96
CA GLU A 38 -18.77 13.70 41.79
C GLU A 38 -18.65 14.75 40.67
N GLU A 39 -18.62 16.04 41.00
CA GLU A 39 -18.34 17.11 40.03
C GLU A 39 -16.93 16.99 39.43
N ILE A 40 -15.92 16.71 40.26
CA ILE A 40 -14.54 16.54 39.79
C ILE A 40 -14.41 15.25 38.95
N ALA A 41 -15.10 14.17 39.34
CA ALA A 41 -15.14 12.91 38.58
C ALA A 41 -15.85 13.08 37.23
N SER A 42 -16.90 13.90 37.17
CA SER A 42 -17.60 14.23 35.93
C SER A 42 -16.74 15.11 35.02
N ALA A 43 -16.03 16.10 35.57
CA ALA A 43 -15.16 17.00 34.82
C ALA A 43 -13.89 16.32 34.28
N LEU A 44 -13.44 15.23 34.91
CA LEU A 44 -12.27 14.43 34.49
C LEU A 44 -12.65 13.18 33.68
N SER A 45 -13.93 12.99 33.36
CA SER A 45 -14.38 11.89 32.51
C SER A 45 -13.82 12.09 31.10
N LEU A 46 -12.83 11.26 30.73
CA LEU A 46 -12.31 11.24 29.38
C LEU A 46 -13.42 10.71 28.45
N PRO A 47 -13.66 11.35 27.29
CA PRO A 47 -14.60 10.82 26.32
C PRO A 47 -14.15 9.42 25.91
N GLU A 48 -15.11 8.50 25.75
CA GLU A 48 -14.83 7.18 25.20
C GLU A 48 -14.16 7.35 23.84
N LEU A 49 -12.91 6.87 23.74
CA LEU A 49 -12.19 6.92 22.48
C LEU A 49 -12.83 5.91 21.52
N PRO A 50 -13.06 6.28 20.26
CA PRO A 50 -13.59 5.36 19.26
C PRO A 50 -12.73 4.11 19.17
N SER A 51 -13.36 2.97 18.87
CA SER A 51 -12.64 1.70 18.71
C SER A 51 -11.62 1.78 17.57
N VAL A 52 -10.61 0.91 17.56
CA VAL A 52 -9.61 0.85 16.47
C VAL A 52 -10.27 0.71 15.09
N ASN A 53 -11.37 -0.04 15.00
CA ASN A 53 -12.10 -0.22 13.75
C ASN A 53 -12.85 1.05 13.33
N GLU A 54 -13.43 1.78 14.28
CA GLU A 54 -14.06 3.08 13.99
C GLU A 54 -13.03 4.13 13.62
N GLN A 55 -11.90 4.18 14.32
CA GLN A 55 -10.78 5.05 13.97
C GLN A 55 -10.26 4.75 12.57
N LYS A 56 -10.11 3.46 12.22
CA LYS A 56 -9.72 3.04 10.87
C LYS A 56 -10.73 3.50 9.83
N ARG A 57 -12.03 3.30 10.09
CA ARG A 57 -13.12 3.73 9.20
C ARG A 57 -13.21 5.24 9.07
N GLU A 58 -12.95 6.00 10.14
CA GLU A 58 -12.89 7.47 10.15
C GLU A 58 -11.74 7.96 9.25
N ILE A 59 -10.56 7.32 9.36
CA ILE A 59 -9.41 7.61 8.50
C ILE A 59 -9.76 7.28 7.05
N GLU A 60 -10.29 6.09 6.77
CA GLU A 60 -10.72 5.67 5.43
C GLU A 60 -11.77 6.61 4.83
N ASN A 61 -12.75 7.05 5.62
CA ASN A 61 -13.79 7.99 5.19
C ASN A 61 -13.23 9.39 4.94
N ARG A 62 -12.31 9.88 5.76
CA ARG A 62 -11.66 11.19 5.58
C ARG A 62 -10.74 11.18 4.36
N VAL A 63 -10.01 10.09 4.15
CA VAL A 63 -9.25 9.82 2.92
C VAL A 63 -10.22 9.83 1.74
N ALA A 64 -11.29 9.03 1.76
CA ALA A 64 -12.29 8.99 0.69
C ALA A 64 -12.96 10.35 0.43
N ALA A 65 -13.24 11.15 1.47
CA ALA A 65 -13.85 12.48 1.36
C ALA A 65 -12.88 13.53 0.81
N LEU A 66 -11.58 13.42 1.12
CA LEU A 66 -10.54 14.25 0.50
C LEU A 66 -10.46 14.01 -1.01
N TYR A 67 -10.69 12.77 -1.45
CA TYR A 67 -10.67 12.35 -2.86
C TYR A 67 -12.06 12.34 -3.53
N ALA A 68 -13.14 12.72 -2.82
CA ALA A 68 -14.52 12.59 -3.32
C ALA A 68 -14.90 13.60 -4.43
N GLY A 69 -14.04 14.58 -4.71
CA GLY A 69 -14.18 15.54 -5.81
C GLY A 69 -13.19 15.37 -6.96
N GLU A 70 -12.34 14.35 -6.89
CA GLU A 70 -11.25 14.04 -7.83
C GLU A 70 -11.68 12.86 -8.73
N ILE A 71 -11.32 12.86 -10.02
CA ILE A 71 -11.79 11.85 -10.99
C ILE A 71 -11.00 10.56 -10.72
N ALA A 72 -11.46 9.76 -9.77
CA ALA A 72 -10.87 8.46 -9.47
C ALA A 72 -10.67 7.67 -10.77
N ILE A 73 -9.46 7.13 -10.97
CA ILE A 73 -9.12 6.37 -12.17
C ILE A 73 -10.13 5.22 -12.35
N PRO A 74 -10.86 5.17 -13.48
CA PRO A 74 -11.88 4.15 -13.70
C PRO A 74 -11.29 2.74 -13.66
N SER A 75 -12.05 1.77 -13.14
CA SER A 75 -11.61 0.36 -13.13
C SER A 75 -11.34 -0.19 -14.53
N GLU A 76 -12.06 0.30 -15.54
CA GLU A 76 -11.86 -0.07 -16.94
C GLU A 76 -10.45 0.30 -17.44
N VAL A 77 -9.95 1.47 -17.02
CA VAL A 77 -8.59 1.93 -17.33
C VAL A 77 -7.57 1.03 -16.64
N VAL A 78 -7.78 0.69 -15.38
CA VAL A 78 -6.93 -0.26 -14.65
C VAL A 78 -6.88 -1.59 -15.39
N ASP A 79 -8.03 -2.14 -15.75
CA ASP A 79 -8.12 -3.42 -16.45
C ASP A 79 -7.40 -3.38 -17.79
N GLU A 80 -7.57 -2.30 -18.57
CA GLU A 80 -6.91 -2.13 -19.85
C GLU A 80 -5.38 -2.06 -19.71
N VAL A 81 -4.87 -1.35 -18.70
CA VAL A 81 -3.44 -1.34 -18.37
C VAL A 81 -2.95 -2.76 -18.06
N LEU A 82 -3.64 -3.47 -17.17
CA LEU A 82 -3.26 -4.81 -16.71
C LEU A 82 -3.28 -5.86 -17.82
N ARG A 83 -4.19 -5.72 -18.79
CA ARG A 83 -4.28 -6.60 -19.96
C ARG A 83 -3.03 -6.56 -20.83
N THR A 84 -2.24 -5.49 -20.79
CA THR A 84 -1.05 -5.39 -21.65
C THR A 84 0.19 -6.07 -21.09
N GLY A 85 0.21 -6.41 -19.80
CA GLY A 85 1.36 -6.98 -19.12
C GLY A 85 2.53 -6.00 -18.94
N GLY A 86 3.67 -6.54 -18.53
CA GLY A 86 4.91 -5.78 -18.35
C GLY A 86 5.59 -5.34 -19.65
N ASN A 87 6.73 -4.67 -19.53
CA ASN A 87 7.47 -4.13 -20.68
C ASN A 87 8.20 -5.18 -21.53
N ARG A 88 8.30 -6.43 -21.05
CA ARG A 88 8.97 -7.49 -21.80
C ARG A 88 8.12 -7.95 -22.98
N SER A 89 8.77 -8.26 -24.10
CA SER A 89 8.12 -8.89 -25.25
C SER A 89 7.35 -10.13 -24.80
N LYS A 90 6.09 -10.23 -25.23
CA LYS A 90 5.17 -11.34 -24.91
C LYS A 90 4.86 -11.52 -23.42
N SER A 91 5.05 -10.47 -22.61
CA SER A 91 4.73 -10.50 -21.18
C SER A 91 3.28 -10.95 -20.92
N GLN A 92 2.32 -10.36 -21.65
CA GLN A 92 0.92 -10.76 -21.62
C GLN A 92 0.72 -12.28 -21.81
N LEU A 93 1.41 -12.88 -22.79
CA LEU A 93 1.30 -14.31 -23.09
C LEU A 93 1.87 -15.18 -21.96
N ARG A 94 2.97 -14.76 -21.34
CA ARG A 94 3.55 -15.45 -20.19
C ARG A 94 2.63 -15.37 -18.96
N ILE A 95 2.00 -14.22 -18.71
CA ILE A 95 0.99 -14.07 -17.64
C ILE A 95 -0.19 -15.01 -17.85
N ILE A 96 -0.72 -15.06 -19.08
CA ILE A 96 -1.80 -15.97 -19.45
C ILE A 96 -1.40 -17.43 -19.25
N TYR A 97 -0.24 -17.83 -19.78
CA TYR A 97 0.22 -19.21 -19.69
C TYR A 97 0.47 -19.63 -18.23
N ASN A 98 1.08 -18.75 -17.43
CA ASN A 98 1.34 -19.02 -16.02
C ASN A 98 0.04 -19.22 -15.23
N PHE A 99 -1.04 -18.51 -15.57
CA PHE A 99 -2.36 -18.73 -14.97
C PHE A 99 -2.96 -20.11 -15.28
N MET A 100 -2.59 -20.73 -16.40
CA MET A 100 -3.07 -22.08 -16.75
C MET A 100 -2.38 -23.18 -15.92
N SER A 101 -1.35 -22.86 -15.15
CA SER A 101 -0.62 -23.80 -14.29
C SER A 101 -1.21 -23.80 -12.87
N GLU A 102 -1.19 -24.96 -12.22
CA GLU A 102 -1.59 -25.08 -10.80
C GLU A 102 -0.49 -24.51 -9.90
N GLN A 103 -0.81 -23.49 -9.11
CA GLN A 103 0.11 -22.83 -8.19
C GLN A 103 -0.65 -22.02 -7.13
N THR A 104 0.03 -21.62 -6.06
CA THR A 104 -0.61 -20.82 -5.00
C THR A 104 -0.77 -19.35 -5.44
N PRO A 105 -1.69 -18.59 -4.81
CA PRO A 105 -1.82 -17.16 -5.06
C PRO A 105 -0.53 -16.37 -4.82
N GLU A 106 0.27 -16.78 -3.85
CA GLU A 106 1.55 -16.15 -3.51
C GLU A 106 2.58 -16.37 -4.62
N GLU A 107 2.70 -17.61 -5.13
CA GLU A 107 3.56 -17.93 -6.27
C GLU A 107 3.14 -17.18 -7.53
N TYR A 108 1.84 -17.00 -7.73
CA TYR A 108 1.31 -16.20 -8.85
C TYR A 108 1.64 -14.74 -8.72
N THR A 109 1.53 -14.19 -7.53
CA THR A 109 1.88 -12.80 -7.24
C THR A 109 3.36 -12.54 -7.47
N GLU A 110 4.23 -13.42 -6.98
CA GLU A 110 5.68 -13.32 -7.20
C GLU A 110 6.06 -13.44 -8.69
N PHE A 111 5.39 -14.34 -9.42
CA PHE A 111 5.56 -14.44 -10.86
C PHE A 111 5.16 -13.14 -11.57
N VAL A 112 3.96 -12.62 -11.30
CA VAL A 112 3.44 -11.39 -11.91
C VAL A 112 4.38 -10.23 -11.62
N LYS A 113 4.79 -10.06 -10.36
CA LYS A 113 5.77 -9.05 -9.95
C LYS A 113 7.07 -9.14 -10.77
N ARG A 114 7.67 -10.33 -10.88
CA ARG A 114 8.89 -10.55 -11.67
C ARG A 114 8.67 -10.31 -13.17
N GLU A 115 7.47 -10.60 -13.66
CA GLU A 115 7.12 -10.45 -15.07
C GLU A 115 6.95 -8.98 -15.48
N TYR A 116 6.40 -8.15 -14.61
CA TYR A 116 6.38 -6.69 -14.78
C TYR A 116 7.77 -6.08 -14.56
N GLY A 117 8.47 -6.47 -13.50
CA GLY A 117 9.77 -5.93 -13.12
C GLY A 117 9.67 -4.45 -12.72
N THR A 118 10.67 -3.66 -13.10
CA THR A 118 10.70 -2.21 -12.87
C THR A 118 10.63 -1.46 -14.19
N GLY A 119 9.75 -0.47 -14.28
CA GLY A 119 9.62 0.36 -15.47
C GLY A 119 8.39 1.25 -15.45
N GLY A 120 8.05 1.75 -16.63
CA GLY A 120 6.83 2.50 -16.84
C GLY A 120 6.35 2.39 -18.28
N LYS A 121 5.12 2.83 -18.52
CA LYS A 121 4.43 2.76 -19.80
C LYS A 121 3.36 3.86 -19.89
N GLY A 122 3.31 4.54 -21.03
CA GLY A 122 2.25 5.50 -21.35
C GLY A 122 1.09 4.83 -22.06
N PHE A 123 -0.12 5.31 -21.81
CA PHE A 123 -1.36 4.87 -22.45
C PHE A 123 -2.20 6.07 -22.85
N GLU A 124 -2.97 5.92 -23.93
CA GLU A 124 -4.05 6.83 -24.30
C GLU A 124 -5.34 6.01 -24.33
N ILE A 125 -6.25 6.25 -23.39
CA ILE A 125 -7.50 5.51 -23.23
C ILE A 125 -8.64 6.53 -23.20
N ASN A 126 -9.61 6.38 -24.10
CA ASN A 126 -10.74 7.31 -24.24
C ASN A 126 -10.33 8.80 -24.43
N GLY A 127 -9.19 9.06 -25.08
CA GLY A 127 -8.66 10.40 -25.29
C GLY A 127 -8.02 11.04 -24.07
N MET A 128 -7.86 10.29 -22.97
CA MET A 128 -7.08 10.69 -21.80
C MET A 128 -5.75 9.93 -21.78
N GLU A 129 -4.70 10.65 -21.42
CA GLU A 129 -3.36 10.08 -21.29
C GLU A 129 -3.14 9.57 -19.87
N TYR A 130 -2.50 8.42 -19.74
CA TYR A 130 -2.15 7.81 -18.47
C TYR A 130 -0.68 7.42 -18.45
N SER A 131 -0.01 7.74 -17.35
CA SER A 131 1.34 7.30 -17.06
C SER A 131 1.31 6.19 -16.03
N VAL A 132 1.83 5.02 -16.39
CA VAL A 132 1.92 3.86 -15.51
C VAL A 132 3.37 3.65 -15.11
N TRP A 133 3.61 3.44 -13.82
CA TRP A 133 4.91 3.07 -13.25
C TRP A 133 4.76 1.82 -12.42
N PHE A 134 5.75 0.94 -12.46
CA PHE A 134 5.77 -0.27 -11.64
C PHE A 134 7.20 -0.54 -11.17
N ASP A 135 7.31 -1.00 -9.93
CA ASP A 135 8.56 -1.30 -9.25
C ASP A 135 8.37 -2.41 -8.21
N GLU A 136 9.38 -2.65 -7.37
CA GLU A 136 9.32 -3.68 -6.34
C GLU A 136 8.12 -3.57 -5.37
N THR A 137 7.50 -2.38 -5.25
CA THR A 137 6.40 -2.09 -4.31
C THR A 137 5.02 -2.33 -4.90
N GLY A 138 4.83 -2.10 -6.19
CA GLY A 138 3.52 -2.25 -6.84
C GLY A 138 3.41 -1.50 -8.16
N LEU A 139 2.17 -1.24 -8.56
CA LEU A 139 1.81 -0.55 -9.79
C LEU A 139 1.08 0.76 -9.48
N GLN A 140 1.54 1.85 -10.11
CA GLN A 140 0.98 3.18 -10.00
C GLN A 140 0.45 3.62 -11.35
N ILE A 141 -0.76 4.17 -11.40
CA ILE A 141 -1.33 4.81 -12.58
C ILE A 141 -1.65 6.25 -12.20
N ALA A 142 -1.22 7.19 -13.04
CA ALA A 142 -1.52 8.61 -12.91
C ALA A 142 -2.14 9.11 -14.23
N VAL A 143 -3.12 9.99 -14.13
CA VAL A 143 -3.64 10.73 -15.30
C VAL A 143 -2.57 11.75 -15.74
N GLY A 144 -2.37 11.92 -17.04
CA GLY A 144 -1.49 12.94 -17.61
C GLY A 144 -0.01 12.60 -17.71
N HIS A 145 0.78 13.61 -18.09
CA HIS A 145 2.15 13.47 -18.60
C HIS A 145 3.29 13.72 -17.58
N THR A 146 3.04 14.26 -16.36
CA THR A 146 4.16 14.76 -15.53
C THR A 146 3.95 14.79 -14.01
N VAL A 147 5.06 14.62 -13.28
CA VAL A 147 5.18 14.59 -11.80
C VAL A 147 5.07 15.98 -11.14
N THR A 148 4.90 17.06 -11.92
CA THR A 148 4.85 18.46 -11.43
C THR A 148 3.46 19.01 -11.16
N ASP A 149 2.40 18.35 -11.65
CA ASP A 149 1.04 18.76 -11.34
C ASP A 149 0.55 18.00 -10.10
N GLN A 150 0.49 18.72 -8.98
CA GLN A 150 0.12 18.20 -7.67
C GLN A 150 -1.36 17.81 -7.55
N ILE A 151 -2.08 17.70 -8.68
CA ILE A 151 -3.52 17.41 -8.78
C ILE A 151 -3.75 16.45 -9.97
N LEU A 152 -3.09 15.30 -9.95
CA LEU A 152 -3.38 14.23 -10.90
C LEU A 152 -3.87 13.04 -10.09
N ASP A 153 -5.06 12.55 -10.45
CA ASP A 153 -5.64 11.34 -9.87
C ASP A 153 -4.63 10.20 -9.99
N LYS A 154 -4.32 9.57 -8.86
CA LYS A 154 -3.36 8.47 -8.76
C LYS A 154 -4.03 7.27 -8.12
N VAL A 155 -3.81 6.10 -8.68
CA VAL A 155 -4.12 4.83 -8.04
C VAL A 155 -2.82 4.06 -7.81
N PHE A 156 -2.69 3.51 -6.61
CA PHE A 156 -1.65 2.56 -6.26
C PHE A 156 -2.30 1.19 -6.07
N LEU A 157 -1.72 0.17 -6.69
CA LEU A 157 -2.12 -1.22 -6.58
C LEU A 157 -0.92 -1.99 -6.03
N SER A 158 -1.13 -2.71 -4.92
CA SER A 158 -0.12 -3.65 -4.45
C SER A 158 0.02 -4.81 -5.45
N TRP A 159 1.12 -5.56 -5.38
CA TRP A 159 1.28 -6.74 -6.24
C TRP A 159 0.18 -7.79 -6.02
N GLU A 160 -0.36 -7.89 -4.81
CA GLU A 160 -1.52 -8.74 -4.49
C GLU A 160 -2.80 -8.24 -5.18
N ASP A 161 -3.04 -6.92 -5.19
CA ASP A 161 -4.19 -6.33 -5.91
C ASP A 161 -4.07 -6.54 -7.42
N VAL A 162 -2.88 -6.32 -7.98
CA VAL A 162 -2.59 -6.52 -9.41
C VAL A 162 -2.82 -7.98 -9.79
N SER A 163 -2.22 -8.91 -9.04
CA SER A 163 -2.32 -10.34 -9.33
C SER A 163 -3.76 -10.83 -9.15
N GLY A 164 -4.45 -10.40 -8.10
CA GLY A 164 -5.85 -10.71 -7.83
C GLY A 164 -6.78 -10.20 -8.94
N ARG A 165 -6.57 -8.97 -9.41
CA ARG A 165 -7.37 -8.39 -10.50
C ARG A 165 -7.13 -9.12 -11.83
N ILE A 166 -5.88 -9.41 -12.19
CA ILE A 166 -5.55 -10.20 -13.38
C ILE A 166 -6.20 -11.59 -13.30
N HIS A 167 -6.11 -12.23 -12.14
CA HIS A 167 -6.68 -13.55 -11.91
C HIS A 167 -8.22 -13.53 -12.06
N GLN A 168 -8.89 -12.48 -11.57
CA GLN A 168 -10.31 -12.28 -11.78
C GLN A 168 -10.66 -12.13 -13.27
N LEU A 169 -9.95 -11.25 -14.00
CA LEU A 169 -10.16 -11.02 -15.43
C LEU A 169 -9.98 -12.31 -16.25
N LEU A 170 -8.98 -13.13 -15.90
CA LEU A 170 -8.73 -14.41 -16.56
C LEU A 170 -9.84 -15.43 -16.29
N LYS A 171 -10.33 -15.53 -15.04
CA LYS A 171 -11.46 -16.40 -14.69
C LYS A 171 -12.76 -16.01 -15.39
N GLN A 172 -12.97 -14.71 -15.60
CA GLN A 172 -14.16 -14.17 -16.28
C GLN A 172 -14.03 -14.21 -17.81
N GLY A 173 -12.86 -14.52 -18.35
CA GLY A 173 -12.59 -14.47 -19.79
C GLY A 173 -12.49 -13.04 -20.35
N GLU A 174 -12.29 -12.05 -19.49
CA GLU A 174 -12.22 -10.63 -19.83
C GLU A 174 -10.78 -10.12 -19.99
N TYR A 175 -9.77 -10.92 -19.65
CA TYR A 175 -8.36 -10.53 -19.79
C TYR A 175 -7.92 -10.52 -21.26
N ALA A 176 -8.30 -11.55 -22.02
CA ALA A 176 -7.90 -11.71 -23.41
C ALA A 176 -8.88 -12.63 -24.15
N PRO A 177 -9.09 -12.44 -25.46
CA PRO A 177 -9.92 -13.33 -26.27
C PRO A 177 -9.27 -14.72 -26.39
N GLN A 178 -10.09 -15.74 -26.67
CA GLN A 178 -9.64 -17.14 -26.79
C GLN A 178 -8.47 -17.31 -27.79
N SER A 179 -8.48 -16.59 -28.90
CA SER A 179 -7.38 -16.62 -29.88
C SER A 179 -6.03 -16.23 -29.29
N VAL A 180 -5.99 -15.34 -28.29
CA VAL A 180 -4.75 -14.95 -27.60
C VAL A 180 -4.37 -16.01 -26.56
N LEU A 181 -5.34 -16.67 -25.91
CA LEU A 181 -5.08 -17.79 -25.00
C LEU A 181 -4.42 -18.97 -25.72
N ASP A 182 -4.85 -19.28 -26.94
CA ASP A 182 -4.25 -20.35 -27.75
C ASP A 182 -2.80 -20.02 -28.13
N VAL A 183 -2.55 -18.76 -28.53
CA VAL A 183 -1.19 -18.27 -28.83
C VAL A 183 -0.27 -18.33 -27.59
N ALA A 184 -0.80 -18.13 -26.39
CA ALA A 184 -0.02 -18.22 -25.16
C ALA A 184 0.58 -19.62 -24.94
N ARG A 185 -0.18 -20.68 -25.22
CA ARG A 185 0.33 -22.07 -25.14
C ARG A 185 1.44 -22.32 -26.14
N GLU A 186 1.25 -21.91 -27.38
CA GLU A 186 2.28 -22.04 -28.41
C GLU A 186 3.54 -21.25 -28.07
N ASN A 187 3.40 -20.05 -27.51
CA ASN A 187 4.53 -19.24 -27.10
C ASN A 187 5.34 -19.93 -26.01
N ALA A 188 4.68 -20.51 -25.00
CA ALA A 188 5.37 -21.21 -23.93
C ALA A 188 6.18 -22.41 -24.46
N VAL A 189 5.61 -23.20 -25.38
CA VAL A 189 6.35 -24.30 -26.03
C VAL A 189 7.60 -23.77 -26.76
N LYS A 190 7.46 -22.65 -27.50
CA LYS A 190 8.59 -22.02 -28.21
C LYS A 190 9.67 -21.51 -27.25
N GLU A 191 9.27 -20.80 -26.19
CA GLU A 191 10.22 -20.28 -25.18
C GLU A 191 10.92 -21.41 -24.42
N HIS A 192 10.20 -22.46 -24.03
CA HIS A 192 10.80 -23.64 -23.38
C HIS A 192 11.75 -24.39 -24.31
N ALA A 193 11.36 -24.61 -25.57
CA ALA A 193 12.24 -25.26 -26.55
C ALA A 193 13.51 -24.43 -26.79
N GLN A 194 13.39 -23.10 -26.87
CA GLN A 194 14.52 -22.20 -27.01
C GLN A 194 15.45 -22.24 -25.78
N ALA A 195 14.89 -22.23 -24.57
CA ALA A 195 15.66 -22.37 -23.33
C ALA A 195 16.44 -23.70 -23.29
N LEU A 196 15.78 -24.82 -23.64
CA LEU A 196 16.42 -26.14 -23.74
C LEU A 196 17.52 -26.17 -24.81
N ALA A 197 17.31 -25.50 -25.95
CA ALA A 197 18.32 -25.39 -26.99
C ALA A 197 19.56 -24.63 -26.52
N TYR A 198 19.38 -23.51 -25.80
CA TYR A 198 20.50 -22.78 -25.20
C TYR A 198 21.24 -23.62 -24.15
N MET A 199 20.53 -24.29 -23.25
CA MET A 199 21.15 -25.19 -22.26
C MET A 199 21.94 -26.30 -22.93
N LYS A 200 21.41 -26.91 -24.00
CA LYS A 200 22.12 -27.94 -24.75
C LYS A 200 23.38 -27.40 -25.43
N ALA A 201 23.32 -26.19 -26.00
CA ALA A 201 24.47 -25.57 -26.64
C ALA A 201 25.59 -25.27 -25.62
N ASP A 202 25.23 -24.70 -24.47
CA ASP A 202 26.16 -24.39 -23.38
C ASP A 202 26.82 -25.66 -22.81
N MET A 203 26.02 -26.72 -22.59
CA MET A 203 26.57 -28.02 -22.19
C MET A 203 27.49 -28.63 -23.25
N ALA A 204 27.18 -28.47 -24.54
CA ALA A 204 28.03 -28.98 -25.63
C ALA A 204 29.35 -28.20 -25.74
N GLU A 205 29.32 -26.88 -25.51
CA GLU A 205 30.51 -26.02 -25.48
C GLU A 205 31.40 -26.33 -24.26
N GLY A 206 30.82 -26.42 -23.06
CA GLY A 206 31.55 -26.80 -21.85
C GLY A 206 32.14 -28.21 -21.89
N VAL A 207 31.47 -29.16 -22.56
CA VAL A 207 32.05 -30.49 -22.83
C VAL A 207 33.21 -30.41 -23.83
N ALA A 208 33.13 -29.55 -24.85
CA ALA A 208 34.22 -29.36 -25.79
C ALA A 208 35.47 -28.77 -25.12
N GLU A 209 35.30 -27.87 -24.15
CA GLU A 209 36.40 -27.28 -23.37
C GLU A 209 37.03 -28.27 -22.37
N LEU A 210 36.26 -29.21 -21.81
CA LEU A 210 36.75 -30.18 -20.83
C LEU A 210 37.39 -31.45 -21.43
N VAL A 211 37.02 -31.83 -22.65
CA VAL A 211 37.38 -33.14 -23.24
C VAL A 211 38.47 -33.02 -24.31
N PHE A 212 38.75 -31.83 -24.84
CA PHE A 212 39.72 -31.61 -25.90
C PHE A 212 40.76 -30.57 -25.49
N ASP A 213 42.05 -30.91 -25.63
CA ASP A 213 43.15 -29.98 -25.37
C ASP A 213 43.18 -28.84 -26.42
N GLU A 214 43.81 -27.71 -26.12
CA GLU A 214 43.85 -26.52 -27.02
C GLU A 214 44.31 -26.82 -28.46
N GLU A 215 45.08 -27.89 -28.66
CA GLU A 215 45.57 -28.35 -29.96
C GLU A 215 44.47 -29.00 -30.84
N ASP A 216 43.38 -29.51 -30.24
CA ASP A 216 42.28 -30.21 -30.94
C ASP A 216 41.10 -29.30 -31.31
N LEU A 217 41.00 -28.13 -30.69
CA LEU A 217 39.94 -27.13 -30.90
C LEU A 217 39.77 -26.62 -32.36
N PRO A 218 40.81 -26.38 -33.18
CA PRO A 218 40.62 -25.84 -34.53
C PRO A 218 39.93 -26.82 -35.49
N TYR A 219 40.11 -28.13 -35.28
CA TYR A 219 39.45 -29.16 -36.10
C TYR A 219 37.98 -29.36 -35.72
N LEU A 220 37.65 -29.22 -34.43
CA LEU A 220 36.28 -29.33 -33.93
C LEU A 220 35.41 -28.13 -34.32
N ARG A 221 35.94 -26.91 -34.30
CA ARG A 221 35.23 -25.72 -34.79
C ARG A 221 34.81 -25.87 -36.25
N SER A 222 35.66 -26.45 -37.10
CA SER A 222 35.36 -26.75 -38.51
C SER A 222 34.20 -27.75 -38.68
N ILE A 223 34.11 -28.76 -37.80
CA ILE A 223 33.09 -29.82 -37.87
C ILE A 223 31.75 -29.33 -37.29
N LEU A 224 31.77 -28.65 -36.15
CA LEU A 224 30.58 -28.07 -35.52
C LEU A 224 29.95 -26.98 -36.39
N PHE A 225 30.77 -26.15 -37.04
CA PHE A 225 30.28 -25.12 -37.97
C PHE A 225 29.60 -25.73 -39.22
N LYS A 226 30.10 -26.88 -39.72
CA LYS A 226 29.45 -27.63 -40.79
C LYS A 226 28.14 -28.29 -40.36
N LEU A 227 27.99 -28.67 -39.09
CA LEU A 227 26.76 -29.24 -38.56
C LEU A 227 25.67 -28.16 -38.35
N TYR A 228 26.07 -26.96 -37.92
CA TYR A 228 25.16 -25.82 -37.72
C TYR A 228 24.64 -25.18 -39.02
N MET A 229 25.30 -25.37 -40.17
CA MET A 229 24.82 -24.88 -41.48
C MET A 229 23.86 -25.84 -42.21
N CYS A 230 23.59 -27.02 -41.65
CA CYS A 230 22.69 -28.02 -42.25
C CYS A 230 21.30 -28.09 -41.59
N PHE A 231 20.99 -27.21 -40.64
CA PHE A 231 19.66 -26.97 -40.06
C PHE A 231 19.25 -25.52 -40.34
#